data_AF-A0A1J8Q340-F1
#
_entry.id   AF-A0A1J8Q340-F1
#
_cell.length_a   1.000
_cell.length_b   1.000
_cell.length_c   1.000
_cell.angle_alpha   90.00
_cell.angle_beta   90.00
_cell.angle_gamma   90.00
#
_symmetry.space_group_name_H-M   'P 1'
#
loop_
_entity.id
_entity.type
_entity.pdbx_description
1 polymer ?
#
loop_
_entity_poly.entity_id
_entity_poly.type
_entity_poly.pdbx_seq_one_letter_code
_entity_poly.pdbx_strand_id
1 'polypeptide(L)'
;MARRGELHPELHRLAIHKYKGKRYFSGKSHTFKATLTPPPHGSSAPTVIEGTWHTSSKGVHTGAVFHDVTSPKEEVAVAPIEEQGEWESRKLWFGIAKGIREGDFETVATFKGKIENDQRQKRRDEATANKTWELKHFQYIESDPVYEHFGKLFKANPPTEDVYVYLNNGPSS
;
A
#
# COMPACT_ATOMS: atom_id res chain seq x y z
N MET A 1 -6.16 -9.74 -15.23
CA MET A 1 -7.26 -9.67 -14.24
C MET A 1 -6.64 -9.95 -12.89
N ALA A 2 -6.49 -8.95 -12.03
CA ALA A 2 -5.92 -9.17 -10.70
C ALA A 2 -7.01 -9.75 -9.78
N ARG A 3 -6.69 -10.88 -9.14
CA ARG A 3 -7.49 -11.49 -8.07
C ARG A 3 -6.68 -11.37 -6.79
N ARG A 4 -7.28 -10.78 -5.75
CA ARG A 4 -6.72 -10.79 -4.39
C ARG A 4 -7.78 -11.36 -3.45
N GLY A 5 -7.41 -12.39 -2.68
CA GLY A 5 -8.20 -12.87 -1.56
C GLY A 5 -7.69 -12.20 -0.30
N GLU A 6 -8.57 -11.64 0.52
CA GLU A 6 -8.25 -11.10 1.83
C GLU A 6 -9.18 -11.76 2.86
N LEU A 7 -8.61 -12.24 3.95
CA LEU A 7 -9.36 -12.75 5.10
C LEU A 7 -9.57 -11.63 6.10
N HIS A 8 -10.76 -11.54 6.66
CA HIS A 8 -11.04 -10.67 7.78
C HIS A 8 -10.93 -11.49 9.07
N PRO A 9 -9.84 -11.38 9.85
CA PRO A 9 -9.50 -12.29 10.96
C PRO A 9 -10.61 -12.40 12.00
N GLU A 10 -11.24 -11.28 12.34
CA GLU A 10 -12.26 -11.20 13.38
C GLU A 10 -13.60 -11.85 12.98
N LEU A 11 -13.82 -12.07 11.68
CA LEU A 11 -15.10 -12.55 11.16
C LEU A 11 -15.03 -13.96 10.55
N HIS A 12 -13.82 -14.54 10.44
CA HIS A 12 -13.58 -15.80 9.70
C HIS A 12 -14.22 -15.80 8.30
N ARG A 13 -14.26 -14.63 7.64
CA ARG A 13 -14.83 -14.47 6.28
C ARG A 13 -13.73 -14.29 5.26
N LEU A 14 -13.89 -14.92 4.10
CA LEU A 14 -13.02 -14.75 2.95
C LEU A 14 -13.66 -13.74 1.98
N ALA A 15 -12.98 -12.63 1.74
CA ALA A 15 -13.33 -11.69 0.69
C ALA A 15 -12.47 -11.95 -0.55
N ILE A 16 -13.12 -12.17 -1.69
CA ILE A 16 -12.43 -12.31 -2.98
C ILE A 16 -12.68 -11.05 -3.80
N HIS A 17 -11.62 -10.30 -4.05
CA HIS A 17 -11.64 -9.09 -4.87
C HIS A 17 -11.19 -9.41 -6.31
N LYS A 18 -12.02 -9.01 -7.28
CA LYS A 18 -11.73 -9.12 -8.72
C LYS A 18 -11.68 -7.70 -9.30
N TYR A 19 -10.50 -7.29 -9.74
CA TYR A 19 -10.29 -5.99 -10.38
C TYR A 19 -10.30 -6.10 -11.91
N LYS A 20 -10.96 -5.15 -12.57
CA LYS A 20 -11.01 -5.05 -14.03
C LYS A 20 -10.65 -3.64 -14.49
N GLY A 21 -9.66 -3.56 -15.39
CA GLY A 21 -9.36 -2.36 -16.15
C GLY A 21 -10.37 -2.12 -17.28
N LYS A 22 -10.16 -1.06 -18.05
CA LYS A 22 -10.98 -0.73 -19.24
C LYS A 22 -10.94 -1.92 -20.22
N ARG A 23 -12.11 -2.42 -20.63
CA ARG A 23 -12.20 -3.45 -21.68
C ARG A 23 -11.96 -2.81 -23.06
N TYR A 24 -11.37 -3.59 -23.97
CA TYR A 24 -10.81 -3.16 -25.25
C TYR A 24 -11.81 -2.45 -26.20
N PHE A 25 -13.13 -2.64 -26.01
CA PHE A 25 -14.16 -2.09 -26.91
C PHE A 25 -15.10 -1.09 -26.22
N SER A 26 -15.42 -1.29 -24.94
CA SER A 26 -16.17 -0.35 -24.10
C SER A 26 -16.12 -0.82 -22.64
N GLY A 27 -16.11 0.12 -21.69
CA GLY A 27 -16.17 -0.19 -20.26
C GLY A 27 -15.64 0.93 -19.37
N LYS A 28 -16.18 1.04 -18.15
CA LYS A 28 -15.69 1.95 -17.12
C LYS A 28 -14.37 1.43 -16.56
N SER A 29 -13.34 2.28 -16.52
CA SER A 29 -12.09 1.97 -15.83
C SER A 29 -12.34 1.81 -14.33
N HIS A 30 -11.36 1.24 -13.62
CA HIS A 30 -11.36 1.14 -12.15
C HIS A 30 -12.54 0.35 -11.55
N THR A 31 -13.13 -0.57 -12.33
CA THR A 31 -14.25 -1.37 -11.86
C THR A 31 -13.74 -2.54 -11.00
N PHE A 32 -14.45 -2.84 -9.91
CA PHE A 32 -14.20 -4.02 -9.09
C PHE A 32 -15.50 -4.78 -8.78
N LYS A 33 -15.33 -6.07 -8.49
CA LYS A 33 -16.36 -6.92 -7.89
C LYS A 33 -15.74 -7.63 -6.70
N ALA A 34 -16.30 -7.41 -5.52
CA ALA A 34 -15.93 -8.11 -4.30
C ALA A 34 -17.02 -9.12 -3.94
N THR A 35 -16.61 -10.33 -3.55
CA THR A 35 -17.54 -11.36 -3.07
C THR A 35 -17.07 -11.82 -1.70
N LEU A 36 -17.87 -11.52 -0.68
CA LEU A 36 -17.65 -11.94 0.69
C LEU A 36 -18.38 -13.26 0.91
N THR A 37 -17.62 -14.32 1.11
CA THR A 37 -18.16 -15.66 1.35
C THR A 37 -18.13 -15.94 2.85
N PRO A 38 -19.26 -16.35 3.44
CA PRO A 38 -19.30 -16.74 4.84
C PRO A 38 -18.47 -18.01 5.08
N PRO A 39 -18.09 -18.29 6.33
CA PRO A 39 -17.38 -19.52 6.67
C PRO A 39 -18.19 -20.76 6.27
N PRO A 40 -17.54 -21.92 6.04
CA PRO A 40 -18.20 -23.15 5.57
C PRO A 40 -19.39 -23.62 6.41
N HIS A 41 -19.45 -23.23 7.69
CA HIS A 41 -20.51 -23.57 8.63
C HIS A 41 -21.57 -22.46 8.81
N GLY A 42 -21.46 -21.35 8.07
CA GLY A 42 -22.39 -20.21 8.13
C GLY A 42 -23.48 -20.30 7.06
N SER A 43 -24.75 -20.25 7.47
CA SER A 43 -25.92 -20.41 6.59
C SER A 43 -26.30 -19.17 5.74
N SER A 44 -25.48 -18.12 5.70
CA SER A 44 -25.83 -16.88 4.98
C SER A 44 -25.43 -16.94 3.50
N ALA A 45 -26.18 -16.25 2.64
CA ALA A 45 -25.77 -16.06 1.24
C ALA A 45 -24.52 -15.16 1.12
N PRO A 46 -23.67 -15.35 0.10
CA PRO A 46 -22.55 -14.45 -0.15
C PRO A 46 -23.00 -13.01 -0.40
N THR A 47 -22.26 -12.05 0.17
CA THR A 47 -22.49 -10.64 -0.12
C THR A 47 -21.64 -10.21 -1.31
N VAL A 48 -22.25 -9.57 -2.29
CA VAL A 48 -21.57 -9.10 -3.51
C VAL A 48 -21.61 -7.58 -3.57
N ILE A 49 -20.44 -6.97 -3.73
CA ILE A 49 -20.27 -5.52 -3.86
C ILE A 49 -19.66 -5.23 -5.24
N GLU A 50 -20.23 -4.27 -5.96
CA GLU A 50 -19.75 -3.87 -7.28
C GLU A 50 -19.76 -2.34 -7.42
N GLY A 51 -18.82 -1.84 -8.23
CA GLY A 51 -18.71 -0.42 -8.54
C GLY A 51 -17.32 -0.05 -8.99
N THR A 52 -16.95 1.20 -8.76
CA THR A 52 -15.66 1.75 -9.10
C THR A 52 -14.95 2.22 -7.85
N TRP A 53 -13.71 1.77 -7.65
CA TRP A 53 -12.97 2.07 -6.41
C TRP A 53 -12.60 3.55 -6.25
N HIS A 54 -12.66 4.33 -7.33
CA HIS A 54 -12.35 5.77 -7.35
C HIS A 54 -13.58 6.67 -7.29
N THR A 55 -14.80 6.13 -7.24
CA THR A 55 -16.02 6.94 -7.10
C THR A 55 -16.99 6.33 -6.09
N SER A 56 -17.75 5.31 -6.47
CA SER A 56 -18.76 4.72 -5.60
C SER A 56 -19.01 3.25 -5.91
N SER A 57 -19.53 2.54 -4.92
CA SER A 57 -19.91 1.13 -5.05
C SER A 57 -21.11 0.80 -4.17
N LYS A 58 -21.80 -0.29 -4.50
CA LYS A 58 -23.03 -0.72 -3.83
C LYS A 58 -23.12 -2.24 -3.69
N GLY A 59 -23.92 -2.68 -2.73
CA GLY A 59 -24.34 -4.07 -2.64
C GLY A 59 -25.21 -4.45 -3.84
N VAL A 60 -24.87 -5.52 -4.54
CA VAL A 60 -25.60 -5.98 -5.74
C VAL A 60 -27.03 -6.39 -5.39
N HIS A 61 -27.21 -7.05 -4.24
CA HIS A 61 -28.52 -7.54 -3.80
C HIS A 61 -29.33 -6.53 -3.00
N THR A 62 -28.66 -5.70 -2.19
CA THR A 62 -29.34 -4.71 -1.33
C THR A 62 -29.55 -3.38 -2.03
N GLY A 63 -28.79 -3.07 -3.08
CA GLY A 63 -28.75 -1.74 -3.70
C GLY A 63 -28.14 -0.64 -2.82
N ALA A 64 -27.85 -0.94 -1.56
CA ALA A 64 -27.32 0.00 -0.58
C ALA A 64 -25.90 0.46 -0.95
N VAL A 65 -25.62 1.75 -0.72
CA VAL A 65 -24.29 2.33 -0.90
C VAL A 65 -23.31 1.63 0.04
N PHE A 66 -22.21 1.13 -0.52
CA PHE A 66 -21.12 0.52 0.24
C PHE A 66 -19.98 1.51 0.49
N HIS A 67 -19.62 2.27 -0.54
CA HIS A 67 -18.55 3.27 -0.46
C HIS A 67 -18.83 4.43 -1.41
N ASP A 68 -18.49 5.64 -0.97
CA ASP A 68 -18.56 6.88 -1.73
C ASP A 68 -17.37 7.78 -1.39
N VAL A 69 -16.52 8.07 -2.38
CA VAL A 69 -15.29 8.86 -2.23
C VAL A 69 -15.54 10.36 -2.02
N THR A 70 -16.77 10.84 -2.20
CA THR A 70 -17.11 12.27 -2.06
C THR A 70 -17.18 12.73 -0.61
N SER A 71 -17.14 11.78 0.33
CA SER A 71 -17.03 12.05 1.76
C SER A 71 -15.76 12.88 2.06
N PRO A 72 -15.80 13.81 3.04
CA PRO A 72 -14.61 14.57 3.44
C PRO A 72 -13.43 13.66 3.77
N LYS A 73 -12.23 14.06 3.33
CA LYS A 73 -10.98 13.34 3.58
C LYS A 73 -10.21 14.05 4.67
N GLU A 74 -9.70 13.27 5.61
CA GLU A 74 -8.78 13.79 6.62
C GLU A 74 -7.38 13.93 6.01
N GLU A 75 -6.80 15.12 6.13
CA GLU A 75 -5.42 15.34 5.72
C GLU A 75 -4.48 15.05 6.90
N VAL A 76 -3.40 14.33 6.61
CA VAL A 76 -2.35 14.07 7.61
C VAL A 76 -1.55 15.34 7.83
N ALA A 77 -1.63 15.89 9.05
CA ALA A 77 -0.76 16.97 9.50
C ALA A 77 0.67 16.44 9.70
N VAL A 78 1.65 17.25 9.31
CA VAL A 78 3.08 16.93 9.53
C VAL A 78 3.81 18.18 9.99
N ALA A 79 4.98 17.99 10.62
CA ALA A 79 5.83 19.08 11.05
C ALA A 79 6.31 19.96 9.86
N PRO A 80 6.59 21.26 10.10
CA PRO A 80 7.26 22.13 9.15
C PRO A 80 8.57 21.54 8.62
N ILE A 81 8.97 21.89 7.39
CA ILE A 81 10.14 21.29 6.71
C ILE A 81 11.43 21.59 7.48
N GLU A 82 11.48 22.73 8.13
CA GLU A 82 12.59 23.21 8.94
C GLU A 82 12.84 22.26 10.13
N GLU A 83 11.77 21.75 10.73
CA GLU A 83 11.78 20.86 11.91
C GLU A 83 11.97 19.37 11.54
N GLN A 84 11.72 18.99 10.29
CA GLN A 84 11.90 17.61 9.83
C GLN A 84 13.37 17.17 9.80
N GLY A 85 13.62 15.89 10.05
CA GLY A 85 14.92 15.26 9.87
C GLY A 85 15.37 15.23 8.40
N GLU A 86 16.68 15.16 8.16
CA GLU A 86 17.27 15.20 6.81
C GLU A 86 16.75 14.09 5.87
N TRP A 87 16.37 12.95 6.43
CA TRP A 87 15.89 11.77 5.70
C TRP A 87 14.36 11.67 5.62
N GLU A 88 13.64 12.64 6.18
CA GLU A 88 12.18 12.71 6.05
C GLU A 88 11.79 13.18 4.65
N SER A 89 10.76 12.57 4.07
CA SER A 89 10.51 12.66 2.64
C SER A 89 10.28 14.09 2.13
N ARG A 90 9.53 14.93 2.87
CA ARG A 90 9.26 16.30 2.37
C ARG A 90 10.53 17.16 2.37
N LYS A 91 11.41 17.00 3.36
CA LYS A 91 12.70 17.70 3.42
C LYS A 91 13.69 17.15 2.40
N LEU A 92 13.88 15.83 2.34
CA LEU A 92 14.80 15.18 1.42
C LEU A 92 14.48 15.51 -0.05
N TRP A 93 13.19 15.50 -0.42
CA TRP A 93 12.73 15.75 -1.78
C TRP A 93 12.37 17.22 -2.06
N PHE A 94 12.64 18.14 -1.12
CA PHE A 94 12.18 19.53 -1.21
C PHE A 94 12.61 20.22 -2.51
N GLY A 95 13.90 20.16 -2.87
CA GLY A 95 14.43 20.80 -4.06
C GLY A 95 13.83 20.26 -5.37
N ILE A 96 13.61 18.95 -5.44
CA ILE A 96 12.97 18.30 -6.61
C ILE A 96 11.49 18.68 -6.69
N ALA A 97 10.77 18.63 -5.58
CA ALA A 97 9.37 19.00 -5.54
C ALA A 97 9.16 20.48 -5.91
N LYS A 98 10.06 21.38 -5.48
CA LYS A 98 10.06 22.79 -5.87
C LYS A 98 10.30 22.94 -7.38
N GLY A 99 11.37 22.34 -7.92
CA GLY A 99 11.69 22.43 -9.34
C GLY A 99 10.59 21.88 -10.25
N ILE A 100 9.92 20.78 -9.88
CA ILE A 100 8.77 20.25 -10.62
C ILE A 100 7.61 21.24 -10.64
N ARG A 101 7.30 21.90 -9.52
CA ARG A 101 6.21 22.89 -9.46
C ARG A 101 6.52 24.14 -10.28
N GLU A 102 7.78 24.54 -10.35
CA GLU A 102 8.24 25.74 -11.06
C GLU A 102 8.62 25.47 -12.53
N GLY A 103 8.66 24.20 -12.95
CA GLY A 103 9.11 23.81 -14.29
C GLY A 103 10.63 23.94 -14.50
N ASP A 104 11.40 24.10 -13.43
CA ASP A 104 12.86 24.19 -13.46
C ASP A 104 13.50 22.79 -13.40
N PHE A 105 13.69 22.20 -14.58
CA PHE A 105 14.26 20.87 -14.72
C PHE A 105 15.78 20.82 -14.47
N GLU A 106 16.49 21.95 -14.54
CA GLU A 106 17.93 22.02 -14.20
C GLU A 106 18.12 21.84 -12.70
N THR A 107 17.32 22.54 -11.89
CA THR A 107 17.27 22.35 -10.45
C THR A 107 16.88 20.91 -10.09
N VAL A 108 15.86 20.33 -10.75
CA VAL A 108 15.49 18.92 -10.54
C VAL A 108 16.66 17.98 -10.81
N ALA A 109 17.34 18.14 -11.94
CA ALA A 109 18.47 17.29 -12.31
C ALA A 109 19.61 17.40 -11.29
N THR A 110 19.91 18.61 -10.82
CA THR A 110 20.96 18.87 -9.82
C THR A 110 20.66 18.17 -8.49
N PHE A 111 19.47 18.38 -7.93
CA PHE A 111 19.08 17.76 -6.65
C PHE A 111 18.96 16.23 -6.77
N LYS A 112 18.42 15.73 -7.89
CA LYS A 112 18.35 14.29 -8.18
C LYS A 112 19.75 13.67 -8.23
N GLY A 113 20.68 14.32 -8.94
CA GLY A 113 22.06 13.89 -9.03
C GLY A 113 22.74 13.81 -7.65
N LYS A 114 22.53 14.83 -6.81
CA LYS A 114 23.04 14.84 -5.43
C LYS A 114 22.53 13.66 -4.60
N ILE A 115 21.21 13.48 -4.50
CA ILE A 115 20.60 12.41 -3.69
C ILE A 115 21.05 11.02 -4.17
N GLU A 116 21.06 10.78 -5.47
CA GLU A 116 21.47 9.48 -6.01
C GLU A 116 22.97 9.21 -5.80
N ASN A 117 23.83 10.21 -5.94
CA ASN A 117 25.27 10.05 -5.71
C ASN A 117 25.58 9.78 -4.24
N ASP A 118 24.92 10.50 -3.32
CA ASP A 118 25.06 10.28 -1.88
C ASP A 118 24.60 8.87 -1.48
N GLN A 119 23.49 8.39 -2.03
CA GLN A 119 23.01 7.02 -1.82
C GLN A 119 23.99 5.97 -2.40
N ARG A 120 24.53 6.19 -3.60
CA ARG A 120 25.53 5.28 -4.20
C ARG A 120 26.81 5.24 -3.36
N GLN A 121 27.25 6.37 -2.82
CA GLN A 121 28.43 6.41 -1.95
C GLN A 121 28.18 5.63 -0.66
N LYS A 122 27.04 5.82 0.00
CA LYS A 122 26.66 5.05 1.19
C LYS A 122 26.71 3.54 0.95
N ARG A 123 26.20 3.06 -0.20
CA ARG A 123 26.28 1.63 -0.56
C ARG A 123 27.72 1.13 -0.75
N ARG A 124 28.61 1.96 -1.31
CA ARG A 124 30.04 1.62 -1.42
C ARG A 124 30.71 1.54 -0.05
N ASP A 125 30.39 2.48 0.84
CA ASP A 125 30.94 2.54 2.19
C ASP A 125 30.46 1.33 3.03
N GLU A 126 29.18 0.98 2.94
CA GLU A 126 28.58 -0.23 3.53
C GLU A 126 29.29 -1.50 3.08
N ALA A 127 29.47 -1.68 1.76
CA ALA A 127 30.15 -2.84 1.19
C ALA A 127 31.61 -2.92 1.63
N THR A 128 32.32 -1.78 1.65
CA THR A 128 33.72 -1.70 2.09
C THR A 128 33.85 -2.04 3.59
N ALA A 129 32.87 -1.63 4.40
CA ALA A 129 32.81 -1.93 5.82
C ALA A 129 32.24 -3.33 6.14
N ASN A 130 31.83 -4.10 5.12
CA ASN A 130 31.10 -5.37 5.26
C ASN A 130 29.88 -5.26 6.19
N LYS A 131 29.17 -4.13 6.10
CA LYS A 131 27.94 -3.84 6.86
C LYS A 131 26.73 -3.84 5.93
N THR A 132 25.60 -4.30 6.45
CA THR A 132 24.31 -4.19 5.79
C THR A 132 23.58 -2.93 6.26
N TRP A 133 22.68 -2.41 5.42
CA TRP A 133 21.80 -1.31 5.81
C TRP A 133 20.74 -1.82 6.77
N GLU A 134 20.77 -1.32 8.01
CA GLU A 134 19.77 -1.63 9.03
C GLU A 134 18.52 -0.77 8.86
N LEU A 135 17.36 -1.40 8.97
CA LEU A 135 16.07 -0.72 8.89
C LEU A 135 15.75 -0.04 10.23
N LYS A 136 15.45 1.25 10.18
CA LYS A 136 15.21 2.05 11.40
C LYS A 136 13.92 1.69 12.14
N HIS A 137 12.84 1.42 11.41
CA HIS A 137 11.49 1.28 11.97
C HIS A 137 10.87 -0.09 11.78
N PHE A 138 11.55 -0.98 11.05
CA PHE A 138 11.02 -2.29 10.69
C PHE A 138 12.07 -3.36 10.90
N GLN A 139 11.62 -4.55 11.29
CA GLN A 139 12.44 -5.75 11.29
C GLN A 139 11.99 -6.67 10.17
N TYR A 140 12.95 -7.15 9.39
CA TYR A 140 12.73 -8.21 8.42
C TYR A 140 12.60 -9.56 9.11
N ILE A 141 11.59 -10.34 8.75
CA ILE A 141 11.47 -11.75 9.10
C ILE A 141 11.13 -12.56 7.84
N GLU A 142 11.83 -13.68 7.68
CA GLU A 142 11.79 -14.51 6.46
C GLU A 142 10.46 -15.25 6.28
N SER A 143 9.75 -15.54 7.38
CA SER A 143 8.49 -16.27 7.39
C SER A 143 7.49 -15.53 8.28
N ASP A 144 6.43 -15.01 7.64
CA ASP A 144 5.31 -14.36 8.31
C ASP A 144 4.34 -15.39 8.91
N PRO A 145 4.27 -15.53 10.25
CA PRO A 145 3.37 -16.49 10.88
C PRO A 145 1.88 -16.15 10.65
N VAL A 146 1.55 -14.87 10.46
CA VAL A 146 0.19 -14.41 10.20
C VAL A 146 -0.23 -14.81 8.78
N TYR A 147 0.63 -14.53 7.79
CA TYR A 147 0.42 -14.97 6.42
C TYR A 147 0.28 -16.49 6.33
N GLU A 148 1.17 -17.27 6.96
CA GLU A 148 1.10 -18.73 6.92
C GLU A 148 -0.17 -19.29 7.55
N HIS A 149 -0.60 -18.71 8.68
CA HIS A 149 -1.83 -19.11 9.35
C HIS A 149 -3.06 -18.90 8.46
N PHE A 150 -3.21 -17.69 7.91
CA PHE A 150 -4.35 -17.35 7.04
C PHE A 150 -4.23 -17.95 5.64
N GLY A 151 -3.02 -18.13 5.14
CA GLY A 151 -2.69 -18.71 3.84
C GLY A 151 -3.28 -20.10 3.65
N LYS A 152 -3.30 -20.90 4.73
CA LYS A 152 -3.93 -22.23 4.76
C LYS A 152 -5.41 -22.18 4.41
N LEU A 153 -6.12 -21.11 4.78
CA LEU A 153 -7.57 -20.98 4.56
C LEU A 153 -7.93 -20.69 3.10
N PHE A 154 -7.03 -20.05 2.33
CA PHE A 154 -7.25 -19.76 0.90
C PHE A 154 -6.31 -20.49 -0.04
N LYS A 155 -5.53 -21.46 0.47
CA LYS A 155 -4.53 -22.22 -0.29
C LYS A 155 -3.53 -21.27 -0.97
N ALA A 156 -2.92 -20.41 -0.17
CA ALA A 156 -1.90 -19.47 -0.62
C ALA A 156 -0.78 -20.17 -1.42
N ASN A 157 -0.29 -19.47 -2.45
CA ASN A 157 0.84 -19.90 -3.25
C ASN A 157 1.67 -18.66 -3.62
N PRO A 158 2.88 -18.47 -3.05
CA PRO A 158 3.60 -19.42 -2.18
C PRO A 158 2.93 -19.60 -0.80
N PRO A 159 3.21 -20.72 -0.09
CA PRO A 159 2.62 -21.00 1.23
C PRO A 159 3.21 -20.14 2.36
N THR A 160 4.38 -19.55 2.12
CA THR A 160 5.12 -18.66 3.02
C THR A 160 5.50 -17.40 2.25
N GLU A 161 5.54 -16.27 2.95
CA GLU A 161 6.02 -14.97 2.45
C GLU A 161 6.82 -14.31 3.56
N ASP A 162 7.75 -13.45 3.20
CA ASP A 162 8.50 -12.63 4.15
C ASP A 162 7.66 -11.41 4.58
N VAL A 163 8.04 -10.79 5.70
CA VAL A 163 7.36 -9.58 6.18
C VAL A 163 8.29 -8.63 6.92
N TYR A 164 7.93 -7.35 6.88
CA TYR A 164 8.54 -6.30 7.67
C TYR A 164 7.63 -5.93 8.84
N VAL A 165 8.06 -6.26 10.05
CA VAL A 165 7.30 -5.99 11.28
C VAL A 165 7.70 -4.62 11.83
N TYR A 166 6.71 -3.76 12.06
CA TYR A 166 6.94 -2.45 12.64
C TYR A 166 7.41 -2.56 14.10
N LEU A 167 8.47 -1.82 14.44
CA LEU A 167 9.14 -1.88 15.75
C LEU A 167 8.48 -1.00 16.82
N ASN A 168 7.36 -0.33 16.51
CA ASN A 168 6.68 0.61 17.42
C ASN A 168 7.59 1.74 17.94
N ASN A 169 8.56 2.15 17.12
CA ASN A 169 9.57 3.17 17.47
C ASN A 169 9.52 4.40 16.54
N GLY A 170 8.36 4.65 15.92
CA GLY A 170 8.12 5.85 15.15
C GLY A 170 8.22 7.12 16.02
N PRO A 171 8.49 8.28 15.39
CA PRO A 171 8.49 9.55 16.11
C PRO A 171 7.14 9.78 16.79
N SER A 172 7.16 10.32 18.01
CA SER A 172 5.95 10.76 18.69
C SER A 172 5.28 11.87 17.86
N SER A 173 3.98 11.71 17.61
CA SER A 173 3.13 12.72 16.97
C SER A 173 2.94 13.94 17.84
#